data_AF-A0A6P5XYB9-F1
#
_entry.id   AF-A0A6P5XYB9-F1
#
_cell.length_a   1.000
_cell.length_b   1.000
_cell.length_c   1.000
_cell.angle_alpha   90.00
_cell.angle_beta   90.00
_cell.angle_gamma   90.00
#
_symmetry.space_group_name_H-M   'P 1'
#
loop_
_entity.id
_entity.type
_entity.pdbx_description
1 polymer ?
#
loop_
_entity_poly.entity_id
_entity_poly.type
_entity_poly.pdbx_seq_one_letter_code
_entity_poly.pdbx_strand_id
1 'polypeptide(L)'
;MDSANHCILILVSCLLVMHIVKVEDDFHEMQELKVRAEAADVAKSQFLVTVSHEIRTPMNGILGMIALLLDINLSSTQKDYAQTAQDCGKVQITLINEVLDRAKIEAAKLELESVPFDLRSILDDVLSLFSEKSRSKGGKLAVFVSDKVPERVVGDPGRFRQIITNLVGNSVKGLSSLLSWLQSFYLIKLHSRQHAFLLYNICMYSKSYDR
;
A
#
# COMPACT_ATOMS: atom_id res chain seq x y z
N MET A 1 -70.15 7.20 -11.11
CA MET A 1 -68.91 7.01 -10.31
C MET A 1 -67.91 6.09 -11.01
N ASP A 2 -68.35 5.17 -11.88
CA ASP A 2 -67.46 4.16 -12.49
C ASP A 2 -66.47 4.71 -13.54
N SER A 3 -66.86 5.68 -14.35
CA SER A 3 -65.99 6.24 -15.40
C SER A 3 -64.75 6.97 -14.83
N ALA A 4 -64.92 7.72 -13.73
CA ALA A 4 -63.81 8.41 -13.07
C ALA A 4 -62.81 7.43 -12.44
N ASN A 5 -63.29 6.37 -11.79
CA ASN A 5 -62.42 5.32 -11.22
C ASN A 5 -61.69 4.53 -12.31
N HIS A 6 -62.33 4.30 -13.46
CA HIS A 6 -61.69 3.65 -14.61
C HIS A 6 -60.57 4.51 -15.20
N CYS A 7 -60.80 5.82 -15.36
CA CYS A 7 -59.77 6.76 -15.80
C CYS A 7 -58.58 6.83 -14.82
N ILE A 8 -58.85 6.84 -13.50
CA ILE A 8 -57.79 6.84 -12.48
C ILE A 8 -56.96 5.56 -12.55
N LEU A 9 -57.59 4.39 -12.69
CA LEU A 9 -56.88 3.11 -12.80
C LEU A 9 -56.00 3.06 -14.06
N ILE A 10 -56.50 3.57 -15.19
CA ILE A 10 -55.74 3.67 -16.44
C ILE A 10 -54.54 4.59 -16.26
N LEU A 11 -54.73 5.79 -15.68
CA LEU A 11 -53.64 6.73 -15.44
C LEU A 11 -52.56 6.16 -14.52
N VAL A 12 -52.94 5.51 -13.43
CA VAL A 12 -52.01 4.85 -12.51
C VAL A 12 -51.27 3.70 -13.21
N SER A 13 -51.96 2.90 -14.02
CA SER A 13 -51.33 1.84 -14.80
C SER A 13 -50.32 2.37 -15.83
N CYS A 14 -50.66 3.45 -16.54
CA CYS A 14 -49.74 4.10 -17.48
C CYS A 14 -48.52 4.70 -16.78
N LEU A 15 -48.71 5.35 -15.61
CA LEU A 15 -47.61 5.88 -14.81
C LEU A 15 -46.68 4.78 -14.31
N LEU A 16 -47.23 3.65 -13.83
CA LEU A 16 -46.44 2.48 -13.43
C LEU A 16 -45.64 1.91 -14.59
N VAL A 17 -46.26 1.75 -15.76
CA VAL A 17 -45.58 1.25 -16.96
C VAL A 17 -44.46 2.21 -17.40
N MET A 18 -44.70 3.52 -17.42
CA MET A 18 -43.66 4.51 -17.73
C MET A 18 -42.51 4.47 -16.72
N HIS A 19 -42.79 4.29 -15.44
CA HIS A 19 -41.77 4.17 -14.41
C HIS A 19 -40.95 2.87 -14.55
N ILE A 20 -41.60 1.75 -14.87
CA ILE A 20 -40.90 0.47 -15.09
C ILE A 20 -39.96 0.58 -16.29
N VAL A 21 -40.44 1.10 -17.42
CA VAL A 21 -39.61 1.32 -18.62
C VAL A 21 -38.43 2.24 -18.31
N LYS A 22 -38.66 3.32 -17.54
CA LYS A 22 -37.57 4.24 -17.17
C LYS A 22 -36.51 3.57 -16.29
N VAL A 23 -36.92 2.73 -15.33
CA VAL A 23 -35.99 1.96 -14.48
C VAL A 23 -35.21 0.93 -15.30
N GLU A 24 -35.85 0.28 -16.28
CA GLU A 24 -35.17 -0.66 -17.18
C GLU A 24 -34.15 0.06 -18.07
N ASP A 25 -34.48 1.23 -18.62
CA ASP A 25 -33.55 2.04 -19.42
C ASP A 25 -32.34 2.48 -18.57
N ASP A 26 -32.58 3.02 -17.37
CA ASP A 26 -31.53 3.45 -16.45
C ASP A 26 -30.65 2.26 -16.01
N PHE A 27 -31.24 1.07 -15.85
CA PHE A 27 -30.49 -0.15 -15.56
C PHE A 27 -29.58 -0.57 -16.71
N HIS A 28 -30.07 -0.54 -17.95
CA HIS A 28 -29.25 -0.84 -19.13
C HIS A 28 -28.12 0.19 -19.31
N GLU A 29 -28.40 1.48 -19.15
CA GLU A 29 -27.39 2.54 -19.21
C GLU A 29 -26.32 2.34 -18.12
N MET A 30 -26.74 2.06 -16.88
CA MET A 30 -25.82 1.76 -15.79
C MET A 30 -24.96 0.52 -16.09
N GLN A 31 -25.55 -0.53 -16.68
CA GLN A 31 -24.82 -1.74 -17.04
C GLN A 31 -23.79 -1.49 -18.15
N GLU A 32 -24.13 -0.72 -19.17
CA GLU A 32 -23.18 -0.33 -20.22
C GLU A 32 -22.03 0.50 -19.67
N LEU A 33 -22.33 1.51 -18.83
CA LEU A 33 -21.32 2.35 -18.19
C LEU A 33 -20.39 1.52 -17.29
N LYS A 34 -20.95 0.55 -16.56
CA LYS A 34 -20.18 -0.39 -15.74
C LYS A 34 -19.23 -1.21 -16.59
N VAL A 35 -19.70 -1.81 -17.69
CA VAL A 35 -18.86 -2.63 -18.58
C VAL A 35 -17.72 -1.78 -19.19
N ARG A 36 -18.01 -0.54 -19.61
CA ARG A 36 -16.98 0.37 -20.12
C ARG A 36 -15.95 0.74 -19.03
N ALA A 37 -16.40 0.99 -17.81
CA ALA A 37 -15.51 1.28 -16.69
C ALA A 37 -14.60 0.09 -16.36
N GLU A 38 -15.14 -1.12 -16.31
CA GLU A 38 -14.38 -2.35 -16.07
C GLU A 38 -13.34 -2.61 -17.18
N ALA A 39 -13.71 -2.40 -18.45
CA ALA A 39 -12.78 -2.51 -19.57
C ALA A 39 -11.64 -1.48 -19.48
N ALA A 40 -11.95 -0.24 -19.10
CA ALA A 40 -10.96 0.81 -18.90
C ALA A 40 -9.99 0.48 -17.75
N ASP A 41 -10.48 -0.06 -16.63
CA ASP A 41 -9.65 -0.47 -15.49
C ASP A 41 -8.73 -1.65 -15.83
N VAL A 42 -9.22 -2.60 -16.63
CA VAL A 42 -8.39 -3.70 -17.17
C VAL A 42 -7.26 -3.14 -18.04
N ALA A 43 -7.58 -2.26 -18.99
CA ALA A 43 -6.60 -1.65 -19.89
C ALA A 43 -5.57 -0.81 -19.11
N LYS A 44 -6.01 0.00 -18.15
CA LYS A 44 -5.14 0.78 -17.25
C LYS A 44 -4.18 -0.13 -16.48
N SER A 45 -4.70 -1.22 -15.91
CA SER A 45 -3.89 -2.19 -15.15
C SER A 45 -2.83 -2.85 -16.03
N GLN A 46 -3.20 -3.30 -17.23
CA GLN A 46 -2.29 -3.93 -18.19
C GLN A 46 -1.21 -2.95 -18.66
N PHE A 47 -1.59 -1.72 -18.97
CA PHE A 47 -0.65 -0.68 -19.36
C PHE A 47 0.41 -0.44 -18.26
N LEU A 48 -0.02 -0.30 -17.02
CA LEU A 48 0.90 -0.06 -15.90
C LEU A 48 1.84 -1.24 -15.66
N VAL A 49 1.35 -2.48 -15.73
CA VAL A 49 2.20 -3.70 -15.62
C VAL A 49 3.28 -3.71 -16.70
N THR A 50 2.90 -3.48 -17.96
CA THR A 50 3.84 -3.45 -19.08
C THR A 50 4.90 -2.36 -18.89
N VAL A 51 4.47 -1.12 -18.66
CA VAL A 51 5.39 0.02 -18.49
C VAL A 51 6.32 -0.20 -17.30
N SER A 52 5.82 -0.74 -16.20
CA SER A 52 6.67 -1.04 -15.06
C SER A 52 7.75 -2.09 -15.38
N HIS A 53 7.45 -3.11 -16.19
CA HIS A 53 8.43 -4.11 -16.58
C HIS A 53 9.50 -3.50 -17.50
N GLU A 54 9.07 -2.67 -18.44
CA GLU A 54 9.95 -1.93 -19.37
C GLU A 54 10.85 -0.92 -18.66
N ILE A 55 10.44 -0.36 -17.51
CA ILE A 55 11.30 0.51 -16.71
C ILE A 55 12.19 -0.30 -15.76
N ARG A 56 11.68 -1.38 -15.15
CA ARG A 56 12.42 -2.18 -14.18
C ARG A 56 13.65 -2.85 -14.80
N THR A 57 13.53 -3.34 -16.04
CA THR A 57 14.62 -4.03 -16.74
C THR A 57 15.87 -3.16 -16.92
N PRO A 58 15.80 -1.96 -17.55
CA PRO A 58 16.96 -1.09 -17.67
C PRO A 58 17.44 -0.57 -16.30
N MET A 59 16.54 -0.32 -15.35
CA MET A 59 16.93 0.12 -14.00
C MET A 59 17.73 -0.93 -13.22
N ASN A 60 17.32 -2.20 -13.28
CA ASN A 60 18.09 -3.30 -12.69
C ASN A 60 19.47 -3.44 -13.35
N GLY A 61 19.55 -3.21 -14.67
CA GLY A 61 20.82 -3.13 -15.39
C GLY A 61 21.71 -2.01 -14.85
N ILE A 62 21.19 -0.79 -14.73
CA ILE A 62 21.91 0.37 -14.19
C ILE A 62 22.39 0.10 -12.75
N LEU A 63 21.52 -0.44 -11.89
CA LEU A 63 21.88 -0.78 -10.51
C LEU A 63 22.97 -1.86 -10.44
N GLY A 64 22.91 -2.86 -11.33
CA GLY A 64 23.96 -3.87 -11.47
C GLY A 64 25.30 -3.25 -11.88
N MET A 65 25.29 -2.35 -12.86
CA MET A 65 26.51 -1.64 -13.29
C MET A 65 27.09 -0.76 -12.18
N ILE A 66 26.23 -0.06 -11.41
CA ILE A 66 26.68 0.74 -10.27
C ILE A 66 27.25 -0.17 -9.16
N ALA A 67 26.66 -1.34 -8.91
CA ALA A 67 27.19 -2.30 -7.95
C ALA A 67 28.60 -2.77 -8.35
N LEU A 68 28.80 -3.14 -9.61
CA LEU A 68 30.14 -3.49 -10.14
C LEU A 68 31.12 -2.31 -10.06
N LEU A 69 30.63 -1.08 -10.29
CA LEU A 69 31.45 0.12 -10.18
C LEU A 69 31.90 0.39 -8.73
N LEU A 70 31.06 0.07 -7.75
CA LEU A 70 31.39 0.21 -6.32
C LEU A 70 32.40 -0.83 -5.82
N ASP A 71 32.59 -1.92 -6.57
CA ASP A 71 33.54 -3.00 -6.25
C ASP A 71 34.98 -2.73 -6.75
N ILE A 72 35.19 -1.67 -7.54
CA ILE A 72 36.53 -1.27 -8.01
C ILE A 72 37.13 -0.12 -7.17
N ASN A 73 38.42 0.16 -7.37
CA ASN A 73 39.07 1.30 -6.71
C ASN A 73 38.56 2.63 -7.26
N LEU A 74 37.67 3.27 -6.52
CA LEU A 74 37.16 4.62 -6.76
C LEU A 74 37.81 5.62 -5.80
N SER A 75 37.94 6.88 -6.24
CA SER A 75 38.20 7.98 -5.31
C SER A 75 36.98 8.21 -4.39
N SER A 76 37.16 8.91 -3.27
CA SER A 76 36.07 9.21 -2.33
C SER A 76 34.88 9.90 -3.03
N THR A 77 35.15 10.92 -3.84
CA THR A 77 34.12 11.65 -4.59
C THR A 77 33.39 10.77 -5.61
N GLN A 78 34.11 9.89 -6.31
CA GLN A 78 33.49 8.95 -7.26
C GLN A 78 32.60 7.93 -6.55
N LYS A 79 33.04 7.44 -5.40
CA LYS A 79 32.27 6.52 -4.56
C LYS A 79 30.98 7.17 -4.06
N ASP A 80 31.04 8.43 -3.63
CA ASP A 80 29.86 9.18 -3.19
C ASP A 80 28.84 9.37 -4.32
N TYR A 81 29.30 9.67 -5.55
CA TYR A 81 28.43 9.76 -6.73
C TYR A 81 27.80 8.42 -7.09
N ALA A 82 28.57 7.34 -7.09
CA ALA A 82 28.07 6.00 -7.37
C ALA A 82 27.04 5.54 -6.32
N GLN A 83 27.31 5.79 -5.03
CA GLN A 83 26.38 5.46 -3.95
C GLN A 83 25.07 6.26 -4.07
N THR A 84 25.17 7.57 -4.36
CA THR A 84 23.99 8.43 -4.58
C THR A 84 23.16 7.93 -5.76
N ALA A 85 23.80 7.57 -6.88
CA ALA A 85 23.10 7.03 -8.05
C ALA A 85 22.41 5.69 -7.72
N GLN A 86 23.07 4.82 -6.94
CA GLN A 86 22.49 3.55 -6.50
C GLN A 86 21.23 3.78 -5.66
N ASP A 87 21.29 4.72 -4.72
CA ASP A 87 20.17 5.02 -3.82
C ASP A 87 19.00 5.63 -4.57
N CYS A 88 19.26 6.54 -5.52
CA CYS A 88 18.23 7.06 -6.43
C CYS A 88 17.54 5.95 -7.23
N GLY A 89 18.31 5.00 -7.77
CA GLY A 89 17.74 3.87 -8.53
C GLY A 89 16.86 2.95 -7.66
N LYS A 90 17.29 2.66 -6.42
CA LYS A 90 16.48 1.90 -5.44
C LYS A 90 15.17 2.61 -5.09
N VAL A 91 15.22 3.92 -4.88
CA VAL A 91 14.03 4.75 -4.62
C VAL A 91 13.10 4.73 -5.84
N GLN A 92 13.62 4.82 -7.06
CA GLN A 92 12.81 4.82 -8.27
C GLN A 92 12.07 3.50 -8.49
N ILE A 93 12.73 2.35 -8.28
CA ILE A 93 12.07 1.04 -8.34
C ILE A 93 10.96 0.93 -7.29
N THR A 94 11.23 1.44 -6.08
CA THR A 94 10.23 1.44 -5.00
C THR A 94 8.99 2.24 -5.40
N LEU A 95 9.17 3.45 -5.94
CA LEU A 95 8.07 4.30 -6.40
C LEU A 95 7.24 3.64 -7.51
N ILE A 96 7.90 2.99 -8.47
CA ILE A 96 7.21 2.27 -9.56
C ILE A 96 6.37 1.13 -8.99
N ASN A 97 6.90 0.38 -8.03
CA ASN A 97 6.16 -0.70 -7.37
C ASN A 97 4.94 -0.17 -6.61
N GLU A 98 5.07 0.97 -5.92
CA GLU A 98 3.94 1.60 -5.22
C GLU A 98 2.82 2.03 -6.18
N VAL A 99 3.16 2.56 -7.35
CA VAL A 99 2.17 2.92 -8.39
C VAL A 99 1.45 1.68 -8.91
N LEU A 100 2.17 0.61 -9.19
CA LEU A 100 1.58 -0.67 -9.61
C LEU A 100 0.64 -1.23 -8.54
N ASP A 101 1.08 -1.22 -7.29
CA ASP A 101 0.31 -1.75 -6.18
C ASP A 101 -1.00 -1.00 -5.99
N ARG A 102 -0.96 0.33 -6.09
CA ARG A 102 -2.17 1.17 -6.05
C ARG A 102 -3.13 0.82 -7.19
N ALA A 103 -2.63 0.60 -8.40
CA ALA A 103 -3.47 0.21 -9.53
C ALA A 103 -4.13 -1.17 -9.33
N LYS A 104 -3.42 -2.14 -8.73
CA LYS A 104 -3.98 -3.45 -8.38
C LYS A 104 -5.05 -3.35 -7.29
N ILE A 105 -4.85 -2.48 -6.30
CA ILE A 105 -5.82 -2.21 -5.23
C ILE A 105 -7.09 -1.58 -5.80
N GLU A 106 -6.95 -0.54 -6.63
CA GLU A 106 -8.08 0.15 -7.28
C GLU A 106 -8.91 -0.81 -8.13
N ALA A 107 -8.27 -1.76 -8.82
CA ALA A 107 -8.95 -2.77 -9.62
C ALA A 107 -9.50 -3.97 -8.82
N ALA A 108 -9.41 -3.99 -7.48
CA ALA A 108 -9.73 -5.13 -6.62
C ALA A 108 -9.02 -6.46 -7.03
N LYS A 109 -7.87 -6.36 -7.72
CA LYS A 109 -7.06 -7.49 -8.21
C LYS A 109 -5.85 -7.80 -7.32
N LEU A 110 -5.76 -7.16 -6.16
CA LEU A 110 -4.69 -7.43 -5.21
C LEU A 110 -4.97 -8.76 -4.51
N GLU A 111 -4.24 -9.80 -4.91
CA GLU A 111 -4.19 -11.05 -4.17
C GLU A 111 -3.17 -10.92 -3.04
N LEU A 112 -3.62 -11.15 -1.81
CA LEU A 112 -2.76 -11.21 -0.64
C LEU A 112 -2.27 -12.63 -0.46
N GLU A 113 -0.96 -12.78 -0.22
CA GLU A 113 -0.44 -14.07 0.22
C GLU A 113 -0.99 -14.41 1.61
N SER A 114 -1.18 -15.70 1.86
CA SER A 114 -1.63 -16.23 3.14
C SER A 114 -0.65 -17.31 3.59
N VAL A 115 0.52 -16.86 4.04
CA VAL A 115 1.62 -17.74 4.45
C VAL A 115 1.98 -17.50 5.92
N PRO A 116 2.39 -18.52 6.68
CA PRO A 116 2.94 -18.32 8.03
C PRO A 116 4.28 -17.58 7.98
N PHE A 117 4.40 -16.45 8.65
CA PHE A 117 5.64 -15.67 8.75
C PHE A 117 5.91 -15.21 10.18
N ASP A 118 7.18 -14.98 10.50
CA ASP A 118 7.60 -14.37 11.76
C ASP A 118 7.58 -12.85 11.62
N LEU A 119 6.67 -12.21 12.34
CA LEU A 119 6.53 -10.76 12.32
C LEU A 119 7.72 -10.04 12.98
N ARG A 120 8.37 -10.67 13.99
CA ARG A 120 9.43 -10.06 14.79
C ARG A 120 10.69 -9.92 13.95
N SER A 121 11.04 -10.96 13.19
CA SER A 121 12.12 -10.89 12.20
C SER A 121 11.92 -9.76 11.18
N ILE A 122 10.70 -9.58 10.65
CA ILE A 122 10.43 -8.48 9.69
C ILE A 122 10.56 -7.12 10.36
N LEU A 123 10.08 -6.97 11.60
CA LEU A 123 10.25 -5.73 12.35
C LEU A 123 11.73 -5.44 12.59
N ASP A 124 12.52 -6.41 13.05
CA ASP A 124 13.95 -6.24 13.32
C ASP A 124 14.72 -5.82 12.06
N ASP A 125 14.44 -6.46 10.92
CA ASP A 125 15.01 -6.06 9.63
C ASP A 125 14.68 -4.60 9.31
N VAL A 126 13.40 -4.21 9.41
CA VAL A 126 13.00 -2.84 9.08
C VAL A 126 13.62 -1.83 10.04
N LEU A 127 13.70 -2.14 11.34
CA LEU A 127 14.33 -1.25 12.32
C LEU A 127 15.81 -1.06 12.02
N SER A 128 16.51 -2.13 11.60
CA SER A 128 17.93 -2.07 11.22
C SER A 128 18.19 -1.13 10.04
N LEU A 129 17.27 -1.06 9.07
CA LEU A 129 17.38 -0.16 7.91
C LEU A 129 17.31 1.33 8.31
N PHE A 130 16.62 1.65 9.41
CA PHE A 130 16.42 3.03 9.85
C PHE A 130 17.24 3.38 11.11
N SER A 131 17.96 2.44 11.72
CA SER A 131 18.67 2.67 12.98
C SER A 131 19.76 3.73 12.85
N GLU A 132 20.52 3.72 11.76
CA GLU A 132 21.59 4.68 11.52
C GLU A 132 21.05 6.08 11.21
N LYS A 133 19.99 6.14 10.38
CA LYS A 133 19.29 7.38 10.00
C LYS A 133 18.52 8.02 11.17
N SER A 134 18.03 7.22 12.10
CA SER A 134 17.40 7.69 13.35
C SER A 134 18.45 8.22 14.32
N ARG A 135 19.56 7.48 14.49
CA ARG A 135 20.67 7.88 15.38
C ARG A 135 21.32 9.20 14.92
N SER A 136 21.51 9.40 13.63
CA SER A 136 22.05 10.67 13.10
C SER A 136 21.13 11.88 13.35
N LYS A 137 19.84 11.65 13.60
CA LYS A 137 18.85 12.66 14.01
C LYS A 137 18.62 12.72 15.52
N GLY A 138 19.41 12.02 16.34
CA GLY A 138 19.28 11.99 17.80
C GLY A 138 18.11 11.13 18.32
N GLY A 139 17.44 10.36 17.46
CA GLY A 139 16.36 9.46 17.83
C GLY A 139 16.84 8.06 18.19
N LYS A 140 16.08 7.35 19.04
CA LYS A 140 16.20 5.90 19.22
C LYS A 140 14.92 5.23 18.71
N LEU A 141 15.12 4.20 17.91
CA LEU A 141 14.05 3.38 17.35
C LEU A 141 13.90 2.12 18.22
N ALA A 142 12.69 1.82 18.68
CA ALA A 142 12.39 0.62 19.46
C ALA A 142 11.03 0.06 19.03
N VAL A 143 10.88 -1.25 19.14
CA VAL A 143 9.64 -1.96 18.84
C VAL A 143 9.23 -2.78 20.04
N PHE A 144 7.93 -2.79 20.33
CA PHE A 144 7.35 -3.64 21.36
C PHE A 144 6.29 -4.53 20.72
N VAL A 145 6.48 -5.84 20.84
CA VAL A 145 5.52 -6.85 20.44
C VAL A 145 5.07 -7.57 21.69
N SER A 146 3.76 -7.59 21.96
CA SER A 146 3.23 -8.29 23.13
C SER A 146 3.45 -9.80 23.02
N ASP A 147 3.74 -10.44 24.15
CA ASP A 147 3.83 -11.92 24.26
C ASP A 147 2.51 -12.63 23.91
N LYS A 148 1.40 -11.91 23.89
CA LYS A 148 0.10 -12.42 23.42
C LYS A 148 0.04 -12.61 21.91
N VAL A 149 0.98 -12.02 21.17
CA VAL A 149 1.07 -12.19 19.72
C VAL A 149 1.84 -13.48 19.42
N PRO A 150 1.26 -14.43 18.66
CA PRO A 150 1.94 -15.65 18.26
C PRO A 150 3.31 -15.37 17.62
N GLU A 151 4.23 -16.33 17.74
CA GLU A 151 5.55 -16.25 17.12
C GLU A 151 5.45 -16.19 15.59
N ARG A 152 4.50 -16.93 15.01
CA ARG A 152 4.18 -16.87 13.58
C ARG A 152 2.73 -16.45 13.37
N VAL A 153 2.53 -15.53 12.45
CA VAL A 153 1.22 -15.06 12.00
C VAL A 153 1.00 -15.47 10.56
N VAL A 154 -0.25 -15.60 10.12
CA VAL A 154 -0.57 -15.90 8.73
C VAL A 154 -0.87 -14.59 7.99
N GLY A 155 -0.35 -14.43 6.78
CA GLY A 155 -0.63 -13.29 5.92
C GLY A 155 0.46 -13.07 4.88
N ASP A 156 0.57 -11.84 4.39
CA ASP A 156 1.54 -11.46 3.37
C ASP A 156 2.75 -10.75 4.02
N PRO A 157 3.92 -11.41 4.12
CA PRO A 157 5.10 -10.84 4.75
C PRO A 157 5.68 -9.65 3.98
N GLY A 158 5.58 -9.66 2.64
CA GLY A 158 6.08 -8.57 1.80
C GLY A 158 5.29 -7.29 2.00
N ARG A 159 3.95 -7.41 2.04
CA ARG A 159 3.05 -6.29 2.32
C ARG A 159 3.22 -5.78 3.74
N PHE A 160 3.32 -6.69 4.71
CA PHE A 160 3.59 -6.31 6.09
C PHE A 160 4.87 -5.50 6.19
N ARG A 161 5.98 -5.98 5.60
CA ARG A 161 7.25 -5.25 5.54
C ARG A 161 7.11 -3.86 4.92
N GLN A 162 6.40 -3.76 3.80
CA GLN A 162 6.18 -2.49 3.09
C GLN A 162 5.41 -1.48 3.96
N ILE A 163 4.33 -1.92 4.61
CA ILE A 163 3.53 -1.07 5.52
C ILE A 163 4.42 -0.54 6.65
N ILE A 164 5.15 -1.43 7.35
CA ILE A 164 6.02 -1.02 8.45
C ILE A 164 7.14 -0.10 7.96
N THR A 165 7.76 -0.40 6.81
CA THR A 165 8.82 0.43 6.22
C THR A 165 8.33 1.84 5.92
N ASN A 166 7.13 1.99 5.36
CA ASN A 166 6.55 3.29 5.05
C ASN A 166 6.17 4.06 6.31
N LEU A 167 5.61 3.39 7.31
CA LEU A 167 5.30 4.00 8.61
C LEU A 167 6.58 4.50 9.31
N VAL A 168 7.56 3.62 9.52
CA VAL A 168 8.84 3.97 10.17
C VAL A 168 9.58 5.04 9.38
N GLY A 169 9.63 4.92 8.05
CA GLY A 169 10.28 5.89 7.17
C GLY A 169 9.65 7.28 7.27
N ASN A 170 8.33 7.37 7.35
CA ASN A 170 7.62 8.64 7.56
C ASN A 170 7.93 9.23 8.94
N SER A 171 7.93 8.40 9.99
CA SER A 171 8.22 8.86 11.34
C SER A 171 9.66 9.39 11.47
N VAL A 172 10.66 8.73 10.87
CA VAL A 172 12.06 9.19 10.87
C VAL A 172 12.25 10.46 10.02
N LYS A 173 11.46 10.65 8.97
CA LYS A 173 11.44 11.91 8.19
C LYS A 173 10.95 13.09 9.04
N GLY A 174 9.84 12.93 9.76
CA GLY A 174 9.13 14.00 10.49
C GLY A 174 9.58 14.33 11.91
N LEU A 175 10.80 13.93 12.33
CA LEU A 175 11.26 14.00 13.73
C LEU A 175 11.60 15.42 14.26
N SER A 176 10.87 16.46 13.83
CA SER A 176 11.15 17.87 14.14
C SER A 176 10.37 18.47 15.33
N SER A 177 9.40 17.78 15.94
CA SER A 177 8.78 18.26 17.19
C SER A 177 7.98 17.16 17.88
N LEU A 178 8.21 17.03 19.20
CA LEU A 178 7.46 16.26 20.22
C LEU A 178 6.83 14.91 19.80
N LEU A 179 7.37 13.82 20.37
CA LEU A 179 6.66 12.56 20.67
C LEU A 179 5.50 12.21 19.71
N SER A 180 5.84 11.72 18.52
CA SER A 180 4.82 11.14 17.63
C SER A 180 4.48 9.73 18.14
N TRP A 181 3.46 9.65 18.99
CA TRP A 181 2.77 8.39 19.26
C TRP A 181 1.97 8.03 18.01
N LEU A 182 2.51 7.16 17.15
CA LEU A 182 1.68 6.50 16.15
C LEU A 182 0.96 5.33 16.80
N GLN A 183 -0.15 5.61 17.50
CA GLN A 183 -1.19 4.59 17.71
C GLN A 183 -1.91 4.38 16.37
N SER A 184 -1.30 3.60 15.47
CA SER A 184 -2.00 3.13 14.27
C SER A 184 -2.73 1.84 14.60
N PHE A 185 -4.02 1.94 14.92
CA PHE A 185 -4.93 0.81 14.95
C PHE A 185 -5.18 0.33 13.51
N TYR A 186 -4.52 -0.74 13.08
CA TYR A 186 -4.87 -1.42 11.83
C TYR A 186 -5.60 -2.73 12.12
N LEU A 187 -6.89 -2.76 11.76
CA LEU A 187 -7.72 -3.96 11.69
C LEU A 187 -7.29 -4.79 10.46
N ILE A 188 -6.34 -5.71 10.64
CA ILE A 188 -6.12 -6.78 9.65
C ILE A 188 -7.20 -7.84 9.88
N LYS A 189 -8.22 -7.86 9.02
CA LYS A 189 -9.29 -8.86 9.05
C LYS A 189 -8.75 -10.18 8.48
N LEU A 190 -8.12 -10.99 9.34
CA LEU A 190 -7.73 -12.35 9.04
C LEU A 190 -8.98 -13.20 8.83
N HIS A 191 -9.08 -13.85 7.66
CA HIS A 191 -10.23 -14.63 7.22
C HIS A 191 -10.28 -15.98 7.95
N SER A 192 -10.65 -15.97 9.23
CA SER A 192 -11.14 -17.10 10.02
C SER A 192 -11.59 -16.57 11.38
N ARG A 193 -12.57 -17.22 12.00
CA ARG A 193 -13.39 -16.78 13.16
C ARG A 193 -12.66 -16.51 14.49
N GLN A 194 -11.48 -15.89 14.49
CA GLN A 194 -10.84 -15.35 15.69
C GLN A 194 -10.31 -13.94 15.43
N HIS A 195 -10.93 -12.96 16.07
CA HIS A 195 -10.49 -11.57 16.03
C HIS A 195 -9.17 -11.43 16.81
N ALA A 196 -8.03 -11.51 16.13
CA ALA A 196 -6.74 -11.16 16.73
C ALA A 196 -6.52 -9.65 16.61
N PHE A 197 -6.73 -8.93 17.71
CA PHE A 197 -6.29 -7.53 17.84
C PHE A 197 -4.76 -7.52 17.97
N LEU A 198 -4.03 -7.19 16.90
CA LEU A 198 -2.62 -6.82 17.03
C LEU A 198 -2.53 -5.34 17.41
N LEU A 199 -2.36 -5.05 18.70
CA LEU A 199 -1.82 -3.77 19.14
C LEU A 199 -0.32 -3.75 18.79
N TYR A 200 0.04 -3.05 17.71
CA TYR A 200 1.43 -2.63 17.50
C TYR A 200 1.63 -1.26 18.15
N ASN A 201 2.50 -1.20 19.16
CA ASN A 201 3.05 0.06 19.64
C ASN A 201 4.49 0.17 19.12
N ILE A 202 4.67 0.89 18.00
CA ILE A 202 6.00 1.37 17.60
C ILE A 202 6.23 2.66 18.38
N CYS A 203 7.08 2.60 19.40
CA CYS A 203 7.39 3.76 20.23
C CYS A 203 8.72 4.35 19.77
N MET A 204 8.69 5.55 19.19
CA MET A 204 9.90 6.34 18.95
C MET A 204 10.06 7.40 20.02
N TYR A 205 11.20 7.37 20.70
CA TYR A 205 11.58 8.40 21.66
C TYR A 205 12.83 9.13 21.17
N SER A 206 12.76 10.45 21.15
CA SER A 206 13.94 11.32 21.25
C SER A 206 14.23 11.49 22.74
N LYS A 207 15.31 10.88 23.23
CA LYS A 207 15.82 11.15 24.58
C LYS A 207 17.07 11.99 24.39
N SER A 208 16.93 13.32 24.48
CA SER A 208 18.07 14.18 24.78
C SER A 208 18.64 13.69 26.11
N TYR A 209 19.78 13.02 26.06
CA TYR A 209 20.53 12.66 27.26
C TYR A 209 21.09 13.95 27.84
N ASP A 210 20.54 14.40 28.97
CA ASP A 210 21.31 15.13 29.95
C ASP A 210 21.67 14.13 31.06
N ARG A 211 22.99 13.90 31.18
CA ARG A 211 23.77 13.04 32.10
C ARG A 211 23.72 11.52 31.96
#